data_AF-A0A0C1KZB5-F1
#
_entry.id   AF-A0A0C1KZB5-F1
#
_cell.length_a   1.000
_cell.length_b   1.000
_cell.length_c   1.000
_cell.angle_alpha   90.00
_cell.angle_beta   90.00
_cell.angle_gamma   90.00
#
_symmetry.space_group_name_H-M   'P 1'
#
loop_
_entity.id
_entity.type
_entity.pdbx_description
1 polymer ?
#
loop_
_entity_poly.entity_id
_entity_poly.type
_entity_poly.pdbx_seq_one_letter_code
_entity_poly.pdbx_strand_id
1 'polypeptide(L)'
;MKLAIAPVQNNSWPVKAFLVEAASPSTWLRDIFQAGIQLKETVVYPLPGKTANSVWGCLVVMNEGNLPNTRHPLFQLAGDVLFIPACTALRPILISTDYQQLFRGARHLMHPELGLIELPAPIIWEEIVGLPAVEQVESVVPAETVFIPGDIKIFIVEERSPDDLIEQMNKELFPAPLTAGPLNFFEKIKLYLLRLLLGGKPDAAAPRSRFRNFMAKLFSQSGLEKPMQKLAANLEMLEERNKKEVDKLLELFRDNPAEALKYAIPIDSRGASRGSQPGAFELSRRWMNFSLFSGTGSGSGATVYLANNEMARLQEQYHKAANDLIERQQYEKAAFIYLKLLANPHRAAEVLETGKFYAEAAALYHKNNQLEKAAECYTKADMTRRAIDLYKQLNNPEKVGDLHASLKEYEDARNYYLQAATRQQEQYQYLDASRIYRHKLEDHEMAQATLLRGWNEGKEAVTCLGRYFSHIGDEKERIKEIKLFYSTNIHKRNSEKFLQVLKIDYDALVDISVEVRPILFEIISSLAPENPHILSELKLLIPDDNKLQKDIVLYRHQLLQEKKNKPIGL
;
A
#
# COMPACT_ATOMS: atom_id res chain seq x y z
N MET A 1 12.91 -47.46 -71.09
CA MET A 1 13.67 -46.21 -70.83
C MET A 1 14.19 -46.28 -69.40
N LYS A 2 15.48 -46.03 -69.13
CA LYS A 2 16.02 -46.05 -67.76
C LYS A 2 16.12 -44.61 -67.26
N LEU A 3 15.28 -44.26 -66.29
CA LEU A 3 15.36 -42.95 -65.62
C LEU A 3 16.53 -42.95 -64.65
N ALA A 4 17.35 -41.90 -64.70
CA ALA A 4 18.46 -41.67 -63.81
C ALA A 4 18.48 -40.20 -63.36
N ILE A 5 19.08 -39.93 -62.22
CA ILE A 5 19.31 -38.58 -61.71
C ILE A 5 20.80 -38.25 -61.77
N ALA A 6 21.13 -37.03 -62.14
CA ALA A 6 22.50 -36.52 -62.18
C ALA A 6 22.60 -35.20 -61.39
N PRO A 7 23.71 -34.95 -60.68
CA PRO A 7 23.88 -33.71 -59.91
C PRO A 7 23.98 -32.49 -60.83
N VAL A 8 23.39 -31.37 -60.39
CA VAL A 8 23.42 -30.07 -61.07
C VAL A 8 23.55 -28.96 -60.04
N GLN A 9 24.05 -27.78 -60.46
CA GLN A 9 24.26 -26.66 -59.53
C GLN A 9 22.97 -26.00 -59.05
N ASN A 10 21.94 -25.95 -59.90
CA ASN A 10 20.67 -25.27 -59.60
C ASN A 10 19.48 -26.22 -59.80
N ASN A 11 18.46 -26.05 -58.98
CA ASN A 11 17.19 -26.76 -59.15
C ASN A 11 16.50 -26.34 -60.44
N SER A 12 15.96 -27.32 -61.17
CA SER A 12 15.15 -27.06 -62.37
C SER A 12 13.66 -26.89 -62.02
N TRP A 13 13.25 -27.36 -60.83
CA TRP A 13 11.87 -27.33 -60.35
C TRP A 13 11.78 -26.76 -58.92
N PRO A 14 10.61 -26.27 -58.49
CA PRO A 14 10.44 -25.77 -57.14
C PRO A 14 10.65 -26.88 -56.11
N VAL A 15 11.40 -26.55 -55.06
CA VAL A 15 11.58 -27.42 -53.89
C VAL A 15 10.31 -27.37 -53.06
N LYS A 16 9.65 -28.51 -52.89
CA LYS A 16 8.32 -28.60 -52.23
C LYS A 16 8.24 -29.66 -51.15
N ALA A 17 9.27 -30.50 -51.02
CA ALA A 17 9.25 -31.58 -50.05
C ALA A 17 10.61 -31.73 -49.35
N PHE A 18 10.57 -32.37 -48.19
CA PHE A 18 11.76 -32.84 -47.47
C PHE A 18 11.55 -34.26 -46.96
N LEU A 19 12.66 -34.94 -46.70
CA LEU A 19 12.68 -36.36 -46.39
C LEU A 19 13.10 -36.60 -44.93
N VAL A 20 12.24 -37.26 -44.15
CA VAL A 20 12.57 -37.63 -42.77
C VAL A 20 12.97 -39.10 -42.72
N GLU A 21 14.25 -39.34 -42.44
CA GLU A 21 14.82 -40.67 -42.26
C GLU A 21 14.57 -41.16 -40.82
N ALA A 22 13.44 -41.80 -40.60
CA ALA A 22 13.10 -42.45 -39.33
C ALA A 22 12.00 -43.48 -39.52
N ALA A 23 12.07 -44.63 -38.86
CA ALA A 23 11.00 -45.63 -38.93
C ALA A 23 9.75 -45.26 -38.11
N SER A 24 9.86 -44.30 -37.17
CA SER A 24 8.80 -43.98 -36.20
C SER A 24 7.98 -42.73 -36.59
N PRO A 25 6.64 -42.84 -36.71
CA PRO A 25 5.75 -41.69 -36.94
C PRO A 25 5.85 -40.59 -35.87
N SER A 26 6.16 -40.93 -34.62
CA SER A 26 6.35 -39.94 -33.56
C SER A 26 7.55 -39.03 -33.83
N THR A 27 8.59 -39.57 -34.48
CA THR A 27 9.77 -38.78 -34.87
C THR A 27 9.42 -37.85 -36.03
N TRP A 28 8.58 -38.30 -36.96
CA TRP A 28 8.10 -37.46 -38.07
C TRP A 28 7.32 -36.26 -37.55
N LEU A 29 6.35 -36.49 -36.67
CA LEU A 29 5.55 -35.42 -36.06
C LEU A 29 6.42 -34.42 -35.29
N ARG A 30 7.40 -34.92 -34.53
CA ARG A 30 8.35 -34.08 -33.81
C ARG A 30 9.17 -33.21 -34.75
N ASP A 31 9.71 -33.77 -35.83
CA ASP A 31 10.57 -33.03 -36.77
C ASP A 31 9.75 -32.01 -37.59
N ILE A 32 8.50 -32.35 -37.96
CA ILE A 32 7.56 -31.40 -38.60
C ILE A 32 7.23 -30.24 -37.65
N PHE A 33 6.96 -30.53 -36.38
CA PHE A 33 6.65 -29.51 -35.37
C PHE A 33 7.86 -28.62 -35.06
N GLN A 34 9.06 -29.20 -34.94
CA GLN A 34 10.30 -28.45 -34.73
C GLN A 34 10.63 -27.52 -35.91
N ALA A 35 10.25 -27.90 -37.13
CA ALA A 35 10.36 -27.05 -38.30
C ALA A 35 9.32 -25.90 -38.33
N GLY A 36 8.42 -25.82 -37.33
CA GLY A 36 7.39 -24.80 -37.24
C GLY A 36 6.23 -24.99 -38.23
N ILE A 37 6.06 -26.19 -38.78
CA ILE A 37 5.07 -26.47 -39.82
C ILE A 37 3.78 -27.00 -39.20
N GLN A 38 2.64 -26.48 -39.63
CA GLN A 38 1.34 -27.01 -39.24
C GLN A 38 0.98 -28.26 -40.06
N LEU A 39 0.44 -29.30 -39.42
CA LEU A 39 0.09 -30.56 -40.12
C LEU A 39 -0.90 -30.34 -41.27
N LYS A 40 -1.83 -29.37 -41.14
CA LYS A 40 -2.82 -29.02 -42.18
C LYS A 40 -2.19 -28.48 -43.47
N GLU A 41 -0.97 -27.93 -43.38
CA GLU A 41 -0.24 -27.36 -44.51
C GLU A 41 0.62 -28.42 -45.22
N THR A 42 0.59 -29.67 -44.76
CA THR A 42 1.44 -30.75 -45.24
C THR A 42 0.65 -31.95 -45.72
N VAL A 43 1.23 -32.67 -46.67
CA VAL A 43 0.83 -34.01 -47.08
C VAL A 43 2.02 -34.93 -46.86
N VAL A 44 1.85 -35.95 -46.03
CA VAL A 44 2.94 -36.86 -45.65
C VAL A 44 2.72 -38.21 -46.32
N TYR A 45 3.75 -38.75 -46.96
CA TYR A 45 3.74 -40.09 -47.56
C TYR A 45 4.73 -41.01 -46.84
N PRO A 46 4.30 -42.20 -46.37
CA PRO A 46 5.21 -43.17 -45.79
C PRO A 46 6.03 -43.84 -46.89
N LEU A 47 7.31 -44.12 -46.61
CA LEU A 47 8.21 -44.77 -47.56
C LEU A 47 8.53 -46.20 -47.12
N PRO A 48 8.47 -47.18 -48.04
CA PRO A 48 8.78 -48.57 -47.73
C PRO A 48 10.26 -48.73 -47.37
N GLY A 49 10.52 -49.58 -46.38
CA GLY A 49 11.87 -49.97 -45.98
C GLY A 49 12.52 -50.95 -46.94
N LYS A 50 13.82 -51.23 -46.70
CA LYS A 50 14.60 -52.20 -47.49
C LYS A 50 14.18 -53.66 -47.24
N THR A 51 13.46 -53.93 -46.15
CA THR A 51 12.93 -55.25 -45.78
C THR A 51 11.40 -55.26 -45.85
N ALA A 52 10.80 -56.43 -46.08
CA ALA A 52 9.34 -56.56 -46.06
C ALA A 52 8.74 -56.07 -44.73
N ASN A 53 7.59 -55.41 -44.79
CA ASN A 53 6.87 -54.86 -43.62
C ASN A 53 7.69 -53.88 -42.77
N SER A 54 8.67 -53.19 -43.38
CA SER A 54 9.44 -52.13 -42.71
C SER A 54 9.17 -50.77 -43.35
N VAL A 55 9.40 -49.71 -42.59
CA VAL A 55 9.27 -48.32 -43.02
C VAL A 55 10.64 -47.69 -43.01
N TRP A 56 11.02 -47.05 -44.11
CA TRP A 56 12.29 -46.31 -44.21
C TRP A 56 12.18 -44.94 -43.53
N GLY A 57 11.08 -44.24 -43.80
CA GLY A 57 10.90 -42.85 -43.46
C GLY A 57 9.59 -42.30 -44.00
N CYS A 58 9.51 -40.98 -44.08
CA CYS A 58 8.41 -40.32 -44.77
C CYS A 58 8.89 -39.16 -45.64
N LEU A 59 8.14 -38.90 -46.71
CA LEU A 59 8.25 -37.70 -47.51
C LEU A 59 7.20 -36.70 -47.04
N VAL A 60 7.63 -35.54 -46.58
CA VAL A 60 6.74 -34.45 -46.17
C VAL A 60 6.67 -33.44 -47.31
N VAL A 61 5.47 -33.24 -47.86
CA VAL A 61 5.20 -32.34 -48.99
C VAL A 61 4.42 -31.14 -48.48
N MET A 62 4.88 -29.93 -48.81
CA MET A 62 4.16 -28.69 -48.52
C MET A 62 3.04 -28.49 -49.54
N ASN A 63 1.84 -28.16 -49.07
CA ASN A 63 0.71 -27.80 -49.93
C ASN A 63 0.95 -26.44 -50.61
N GLU A 64 1.33 -25.44 -49.81
CA GLU A 64 1.59 -24.07 -50.24
C GLU A 64 2.76 -23.47 -49.43
N GLY A 65 3.41 -22.44 -49.99
CA GLY A 65 4.50 -21.72 -49.31
C GLY A 65 5.92 -22.25 -49.55
N ASN A 66 6.89 -21.57 -48.94
CA ASN A 66 8.29 -21.95 -48.98
C ASN A 66 8.59 -22.98 -47.89
N LEU A 67 9.50 -23.92 -48.19
CA LEU A 67 10.00 -24.85 -47.19
C LEU A 67 10.77 -24.10 -46.08
N PRO A 68 10.53 -24.41 -44.80
CA PRO A 68 11.30 -23.84 -43.71
C PRO A 68 12.73 -24.38 -43.71
N ASN A 69 13.62 -23.71 -42.97
CA ASN A 69 14.99 -24.15 -42.82
C ASN A 69 15.03 -25.48 -42.06
N THR A 70 15.32 -26.57 -42.78
CA THR A 70 15.31 -27.93 -42.25
C THR A 70 16.65 -28.61 -42.50
N ARG A 71 17.10 -29.43 -41.56
CA ARG A 71 18.30 -30.28 -41.69
C ARG A 71 18.08 -31.47 -42.63
N HIS A 72 16.83 -31.71 -43.01
CA HIS A 72 16.43 -32.87 -43.80
C HIS A 72 16.72 -32.67 -45.29
N PRO A 73 17.05 -33.74 -46.03
CA PRO A 73 17.26 -33.68 -47.48
C PRO A 73 16.03 -33.12 -48.19
N LEU A 74 16.26 -32.17 -49.10
CA LEU A 74 15.22 -31.45 -49.82
C LEU A 74 14.93 -32.10 -51.18
N PHE A 75 13.69 -31.97 -51.64
CA PHE A 75 13.18 -32.57 -52.88
C PHE A 75 12.38 -31.55 -53.70
N GLN A 76 12.63 -31.56 -55.01
CA GLN A 76 11.92 -30.76 -56.01
C GLN A 76 10.84 -31.58 -56.72
N LEU A 77 9.76 -30.93 -57.14
CA LEU A 77 8.62 -31.57 -57.79
C LEU A 77 8.65 -31.34 -59.31
N ALA A 78 8.98 -32.40 -60.06
CA ALA A 78 9.03 -32.39 -61.52
C ALA A 78 7.69 -32.86 -62.12
N GLY A 79 7.13 -32.06 -63.03
CA GLY A 79 5.91 -32.40 -63.78
C GLY A 79 4.67 -32.65 -62.91
N ASP A 80 4.64 -32.08 -61.69
CA ASP A 80 3.61 -32.25 -60.65
C ASP A 80 3.38 -33.69 -60.14
N VAL A 81 4.18 -34.66 -60.63
CA VAL A 81 4.02 -36.09 -60.30
C VAL A 81 5.29 -36.73 -59.74
N LEU A 82 6.49 -36.24 -60.04
CA LEU A 82 7.74 -36.90 -59.65
C LEU A 82 8.57 -36.03 -58.71
N PHE A 83 8.80 -36.52 -57.49
CA PHE A 83 9.75 -35.93 -56.56
C PHE A 83 11.16 -36.45 -56.84
N ILE A 84 12.11 -35.54 -57.04
CA ILE A 84 13.54 -35.85 -57.19
C ILE A 84 14.37 -35.03 -56.19
N PRO A 85 15.57 -35.48 -55.78
CA PRO A 85 16.38 -34.73 -54.82
C PRO A 85 16.71 -33.32 -55.32
N ALA A 86 16.86 -32.37 -54.41
CA ALA A 86 17.36 -31.04 -54.73
C ALA A 86 18.76 -31.13 -55.35
N CYS A 87 19.09 -30.17 -56.21
CA CYS A 87 20.33 -30.08 -56.98
C CYS A 87 20.59 -31.32 -57.86
N THR A 88 19.52 -31.93 -58.37
CA THR A 88 19.60 -33.02 -59.36
C THR A 88 18.74 -32.74 -60.59
N ALA A 89 19.09 -33.35 -61.72
CA ALA A 89 18.33 -33.30 -62.96
C ALA A 89 18.01 -34.72 -63.43
N LEU A 90 16.80 -34.88 -63.98
CA LEU A 90 16.34 -36.15 -64.54
C LEU A 90 16.95 -36.38 -65.93
N ARG A 91 17.38 -37.62 -66.18
CA ARG A 91 17.94 -38.09 -67.45
C ARG A 91 17.24 -39.39 -67.87
N PRO A 92 16.76 -39.49 -69.13
CA PRO A 92 16.62 -38.41 -70.11
C PRO A 92 15.66 -37.30 -69.65
N ILE A 93 15.74 -36.12 -70.28
CA ILE A 93 14.80 -35.03 -70.03
C ILE A 93 13.43 -35.46 -70.52
N LEU A 94 12.42 -35.32 -69.67
CA LEU A 94 11.04 -35.66 -69.97
C LEU A 94 10.25 -34.38 -70.30
N ILE A 95 9.36 -34.47 -71.31
CA ILE A 95 8.36 -33.43 -71.59
C ILE A 95 7.08 -33.67 -70.77
N SER A 96 6.20 -32.67 -70.69
CA SER A 96 4.97 -32.75 -69.88
C SER A 96 4.07 -33.95 -70.22
N THR A 97 4.01 -34.34 -71.50
CA THR A 97 3.27 -35.53 -71.94
C THR A 97 3.88 -36.83 -71.45
N ASP A 98 5.21 -36.90 -71.32
CA ASP A 98 5.90 -38.10 -70.84
C ASP A 98 5.60 -38.35 -69.36
N TYR A 99 5.54 -37.28 -68.54
CA TYR A 99 5.18 -37.40 -67.13
C TYR A 99 3.78 -38.00 -66.94
N GLN A 100 2.81 -37.53 -67.72
CA GLN A 100 1.44 -38.05 -67.71
C GLN A 100 1.39 -39.52 -68.16
N GLN A 101 2.10 -39.89 -69.24
CA GLN A 101 2.09 -41.26 -69.76
C GLN A 101 2.82 -42.26 -68.86
N LEU A 102 3.98 -41.88 -68.30
CA LEU A 102 4.82 -42.75 -67.49
C LEU A 102 4.25 -42.98 -66.08
N PHE A 103 3.75 -41.92 -65.46
CA PHE A 103 3.31 -41.96 -64.06
C PHE A 103 1.78 -42.00 -63.91
N ARG A 104 1.01 -41.85 -65.00
CA ARG A 104 -0.46 -41.94 -65.03
C ARG A 104 -1.16 -41.07 -63.97
N GLY A 105 -0.56 -39.92 -63.64
CA GLY A 105 -1.05 -39.00 -62.61
C GLY A 105 -0.76 -39.40 -61.16
N ALA A 106 -0.20 -40.59 -60.91
CA ALA A 106 0.21 -40.99 -59.57
C ALA A 106 1.52 -40.31 -59.17
N ARG A 107 1.62 -39.92 -57.91
CA ARG A 107 2.83 -39.30 -57.36
C ARG A 107 3.90 -40.36 -57.14
N HIS A 108 5.15 -40.03 -57.46
CA HIS A 108 6.29 -40.91 -57.35
C HIS A 108 7.47 -40.18 -56.72
N LEU A 109 8.36 -40.93 -56.08
CA LEU A 109 9.61 -40.44 -55.52
C LEU A 109 10.79 -41.18 -56.16
N MET A 110 11.77 -40.46 -56.68
CA MET A 110 13.06 -41.01 -57.05
C MET A 110 14.02 -40.88 -55.86
N HIS A 111 14.09 -41.92 -55.04
CA HIS A 111 14.97 -41.97 -53.89
C HIS A 111 16.37 -42.48 -54.29
N PRO A 112 17.48 -41.85 -53.84
CA PRO A 112 18.84 -42.28 -54.22
C PRO A 112 19.14 -43.75 -53.91
N GLU A 113 18.70 -44.25 -52.75
CA GLU A 113 18.93 -45.65 -52.33
C GLU A 113 17.81 -46.63 -52.72
N LEU A 114 16.54 -46.26 -52.53
CA LEU A 114 15.39 -47.14 -52.77
C LEU A 114 14.95 -47.17 -54.24
N GLY A 115 15.46 -46.26 -55.06
CA GLY A 115 15.06 -46.12 -56.46
C GLY A 115 13.71 -45.42 -56.62
N LEU A 116 12.98 -45.77 -57.68
CA LEU A 116 11.68 -45.18 -57.99
C LEU A 116 10.57 -45.86 -57.16
N ILE A 117 9.86 -45.07 -56.38
CA ILE A 117 8.78 -45.51 -55.49
C ILE A 117 7.49 -44.80 -55.88
N GLU A 118 6.39 -45.54 -55.96
CA GLU A 118 5.05 -44.97 -56.08
C GLU A 118 4.55 -44.51 -54.70
N LEU A 119 3.86 -43.36 -54.64
CA LEU A 119 3.31 -42.77 -53.41
C LEU A 119 1.77 -42.96 -53.43
N PRO A 120 1.27 -44.13 -53.03
CA PRO A 120 -0.12 -44.52 -53.31
C PRO A 120 -1.14 -43.75 -52.48
N ALA A 121 -0.85 -43.49 -51.20
CA ALA A 121 -1.76 -42.82 -50.29
C ALA A 121 -1.00 -41.95 -49.27
N PRO A 122 -1.48 -40.72 -49.02
CA PRO A 122 -0.97 -39.91 -47.92
C PRO A 122 -1.48 -40.41 -46.57
N ILE A 123 -0.78 -40.04 -45.51
CA ILE A 123 -1.18 -40.31 -44.12
C ILE A 123 -2.34 -39.38 -43.75
N ILE A 124 -3.45 -39.97 -43.28
CA ILE A 124 -4.58 -39.25 -42.69
C ILE A 124 -4.38 -39.28 -41.16
N TRP A 125 -3.88 -38.17 -40.60
CA TRP A 125 -3.52 -38.12 -39.18
C TRP A 125 -4.74 -38.30 -38.26
N GLU A 126 -5.91 -37.85 -38.69
CA GLU A 126 -7.17 -37.95 -37.96
C GLU A 126 -7.61 -39.40 -37.72
N GLU A 127 -7.22 -40.33 -38.60
CA GLU A 127 -7.54 -41.75 -38.48
C GLU A 127 -6.55 -42.50 -37.58
N ILE A 128 -5.35 -41.95 -37.38
CA ILE A 128 -4.22 -42.63 -36.72
C ILE A 128 -3.98 -42.08 -35.32
N VAL A 129 -4.15 -40.78 -35.11
CA VAL A 129 -3.89 -40.11 -33.84
C VAL A 129 -5.16 -40.13 -32.99
N GLY A 130 -5.23 -41.08 -32.06
CA GLY A 130 -6.23 -41.06 -31.00
C GLY A 130 -5.90 -39.97 -29.98
N LEU A 131 -6.81 -39.03 -29.76
CA LEU A 131 -6.73 -38.18 -28.58
C LEU A 131 -6.87 -39.07 -27.34
N PRO A 132 -6.02 -38.92 -26.31
CA PRO A 132 -6.22 -39.64 -25.07
C PRO A 132 -7.63 -39.34 -24.54
N ALA A 133 -8.33 -40.37 -24.08
CA ALA A 133 -9.59 -40.16 -23.37
C ALA A 133 -9.31 -39.15 -22.25
N VAL A 134 -10.14 -38.10 -22.17
CA VAL A 134 -10.07 -37.15 -21.06
C VAL A 134 -10.47 -37.94 -19.81
N GLU A 135 -9.49 -38.48 -19.10
CA GLU A 135 -9.72 -39.00 -17.76
C GLU A 135 -10.14 -37.80 -16.92
N GLN A 136 -11.43 -37.75 -16.57
CA GLN A 136 -11.89 -36.89 -15.49
C GLN A 136 -11.33 -37.47 -14.20
N VAL A 137 -10.08 -37.14 -13.92
CA VAL A 137 -9.51 -37.34 -12.60
C VAL A 137 -10.30 -36.42 -11.68
N GLU A 138 -11.09 -37.00 -10.78
CA GLU A 138 -11.59 -36.25 -9.63
C GLU A 138 -10.35 -35.72 -8.90
N SER A 139 -10.16 -34.40 -8.96
CA SER A 139 -9.12 -33.72 -8.21
C SER A 139 -9.39 -33.94 -6.72
N VAL A 140 -8.80 -34.99 -6.16
CA VAL A 140 -8.81 -35.22 -4.72
C VAL A 140 -7.88 -34.17 -4.12
N VAL A 141 -8.46 -33.15 -3.49
CA VAL A 141 -7.71 -32.25 -2.62
C VAL A 141 -7.13 -33.12 -1.50
N PRO A 142 -5.81 -33.15 -1.29
CA PRO A 142 -5.25 -33.88 -0.16
C PRO A 142 -5.90 -33.37 1.13
N ALA A 143 -6.25 -34.27 2.05
CA ALA A 143 -6.68 -33.88 3.38
C ALA A 143 -5.66 -32.90 3.96
N GLU A 144 -6.12 -31.86 4.68
CA GLU A 144 -5.25 -30.85 5.29
C GLU A 144 -4.15 -31.55 6.09
N THR A 145 -2.97 -31.68 5.49
CA THR A 145 -1.80 -32.17 6.20
C THR A 145 -1.37 -31.04 7.12
N VAL A 146 -1.02 -31.37 8.36
CA VAL A 146 -0.41 -30.41 9.28
C VAL A 146 0.92 -29.98 8.65
N PHE A 147 0.90 -28.86 7.94
CA PHE A 147 2.09 -28.20 7.46
C PHE A 147 2.80 -27.65 8.69
N ILE A 148 3.92 -28.26 9.06
CA ILE A 148 4.83 -27.72 10.07
C ILE A 148 5.77 -26.79 9.30
N PRO A 149 5.62 -25.45 9.42
CA PRO A 149 6.50 -24.53 8.70
C PRO A 149 7.92 -24.73 9.20
N GLY A 150 8.86 -25.02 8.29
CA GLY A 150 10.29 -25.08 8.63
C GLY A 150 10.85 -23.72 9.05
N ASP A 151 10.25 -22.63 8.55
CA ASP A 151 10.60 -21.25 8.87
C ASP A 151 9.34 -20.39 9.02
N ILE A 152 9.31 -19.55 10.06
CA ILE A 152 8.26 -18.54 10.25
C ILE A 152 8.58 -17.36 9.32
N LYS A 153 7.78 -17.19 8.25
CA LYS A 153 8.01 -16.12 7.27
C LYS A 153 7.49 -14.75 7.72
N ILE A 154 6.41 -14.72 8.50
CA ILE A 154 5.68 -13.53 8.97
C ILE A 154 5.00 -13.92 10.30
N PHE A 155 4.99 -13.00 11.26
CA PHE A 155 4.17 -13.07 12.47
C PHE A 155 3.12 -11.95 12.36
N ILE A 156 1.85 -12.25 12.67
CA ILE A 156 0.76 -11.27 12.61
C ILE A 156 0.02 -11.32 13.94
N VAL A 157 -0.18 -10.17 14.56
CA VAL A 157 -0.99 -10.04 15.77
C VAL A 157 -2.45 -9.79 15.37
N GLU A 158 -3.34 -10.72 15.74
CA GLU A 158 -4.79 -10.55 15.60
C GLU A 158 -5.38 -9.78 16.78
N GLU A 159 -6.42 -9.00 16.50
CA GLU A 159 -7.08 -8.12 17.47
C GLU A 159 -7.87 -8.92 18.52
N ARG A 160 -7.72 -8.52 19.79
CA ARG A 160 -8.78 -8.68 20.80
C ARG A 160 -9.67 -7.45 20.77
N SER A 161 -10.98 -7.63 20.85
CA SER A 161 -11.90 -6.50 20.68
C SER A 161 -11.56 -5.37 21.69
N PRO A 162 -11.76 -4.09 21.31
CA PRO A 162 -11.58 -2.94 22.21
C PRO A 162 -12.29 -3.12 23.56
N ASP A 163 -13.43 -3.79 23.51
CA ASP A 163 -14.30 -4.04 24.64
C ASP A 163 -13.70 -5.10 25.56
N ASP A 164 -13.14 -6.17 24.99
CA ASP A 164 -12.41 -7.22 25.73
C ASP A 164 -11.15 -6.67 26.40
N LEU A 165 -10.40 -5.79 25.72
CA LEU A 165 -9.19 -5.16 26.26
C LEU A 165 -9.51 -4.27 27.45
N ILE A 166 -10.51 -3.41 27.34
CA ILE A 166 -10.97 -2.53 28.43
C ILE A 166 -11.53 -3.37 29.58
N GLU A 167 -12.27 -4.45 29.29
CA GLU A 167 -12.81 -5.34 30.32
C GLU A 167 -11.69 -6.10 31.03
N GLN A 168 -10.66 -6.55 30.32
CA GLN A 168 -9.47 -7.18 30.89
C GLN A 168 -8.70 -6.21 31.78
N MET A 169 -8.44 -4.97 31.32
CA MET A 169 -7.81 -3.93 32.15
C MET A 169 -8.60 -3.69 33.43
N ASN A 170 -9.94 -3.66 33.36
CA ASN A 170 -10.79 -3.49 34.54
C ASN A 170 -10.67 -4.69 35.50
N LYS A 171 -10.63 -5.91 34.97
CA LYS A 171 -10.47 -7.16 35.75
C LYS A 171 -9.09 -7.28 36.40
N GLU A 172 -8.02 -6.89 35.72
CA GLU A 172 -6.63 -6.99 36.22
C GLU A 172 -6.31 -5.90 37.25
N LEU A 173 -6.80 -4.68 37.04
CA LEU A 173 -6.62 -3.59 38.00
C LEU A 173 -7.47 -3.78 39.26
N PHE A 174 -8.60 -4.48 39.15
CA PHE A 174 -9.55 -4.70 40.24
C PHE A 174 -10.17 -6.11 40.18
N PRO A 175 -9.52 -7.15 40.74
CA PRO A 175 -10.08 -8.50 40.77
C PRO A 175 -11.42 -8.54 41.52
N ALA A 176 -12.30 -9.45 41.09
CA ALA A 176 -13.63 -9.69 41.66
C ALA A 176 -13.58 -9.87 43.20
N PRO A 177 -14.65 -9.51 43.94
CA PRO A 177 -14.65 -9.63 45.39
C PRO A 177 -14.41 -11.08 45.85
N LEU A 178 -13.72 -11.22 46.99
CA LEU A 178 -13.69 -12.47 47.75
C LEU A 178 -15.12 -13.02 47.85
N THR A 179 -15.29 -14.27 47.43
CA THR A 179 -16.55 -15.01 47.42
C THR A 179 -17.30 -14.81 48.74
N ALA A 180 -18.60 -14.53 48.63
CA ALA A 180 -19.51 -14.27 49.74
C ALA A 180 -19.58 -15.45 50.75
N GLY A 181 -18.62 -15.50 51.66
CA GLY A 181 -18.74 -16.19 52.94
C GLY A 181 -19.24 -15.23 54.02
N PRO A 182 -19.94 -15.70 55.06
CA PRO A 182 -20.33 -14.84 56.19
C PRO A 182 -19.09 -14.19 56.83
N LEU A 183 -19.16 -12.88 57.09
CA LEU A 183 -18.03 -12.06 57.58
C LEU A 183 -17.34 -12.69 58.80
N ASN A 184 -16.01 -12.78 58.73
CA ASN A 184 -15.18 -13.28 59.82
C ASN A 184 -15.10 -12.27 60.98
N PHE A 185 -14.77 -12.72 62.20
CA PHE A 185 -14.83 -11.93 63.44
C PHE A 185 -14.05 -10.61 63.36
N PHE A 186 -12.90 -10.61 62.68
CA PHE A 186 -12.09 -9.41 62.45
C PHE A 186 -12.69 -8.42 61.44
N GLU A 187 -13.46 -8.88 60.45
CA GLU A 187 -14.13 -8.03 59.47
C GLU A 187 -15.36 -7.34 60.08
N LYS A 188 -16.05 -8.00 61.01
CA LYS A 188 -17.12 -7.38 61.82
C LYS A 188 -16.57 -6.30 62.75
N ILE A 189 -15.41 -6.52 63.37
CA ILE A 189 -14.75 -5.52 64.23
C ILE A 189 -14.30 -4.32 63.39
N LYS A 190 -13.74 -4.54 62.21
CA LYS A 190 -13.34 -3.46 61.28
C LYS A 190 -14.53 -2.66 60.77
N LEU A 191 -15.64 -3.32 60.44
CA LEU A 191 -16.90 -2.68 60.05
C LEU A 191 -17.53 -1.88 61.20
N TYR A 192 -17.41 -2.39 62.43
CA TYR A 192 -17.87 -1.71 63.64
C TYR A 192 -17.04 -0.45 63.94
N LEU A 193 -15.71 -0.53 63.80
CA LEU A 193 -14.79 0.60 63.98
C LEU A 193 -15.00 1.69 62.92
N LEU A 194 -15.27 1.28 61.66
CA LEU A 194 -15.62 2.19 60.57
C LEU A 194 -16.96 2.90 60.81
N ARG A 195 -17.98 2.21 61.35
CA ARG A 195 -19.26 2.83 61.72
C ARG A 195 -19.15 3.80 62.90
N LEU A 196 -18.24 3.53 63.84
CA LEU A 196 -17.97 4.40 64.99
C LEU A 196 -17.24 5.68 64.56
N LEU A 197 -16.30 5.57 63.61
CA LEU A 197 -15.51 6.69 63.09
C LEU A 197 -16.31 7.59 62.13
N LEU A 198 -17.37 7.05 61.51
CA LEU A 198 -18.31 7.78 60.64
C LEU A 198 -19.55 8.33 61.37
N GLY A 199 -19.59 8.29 62.71
CA GLY A 199 -20.56 9.05 63.52
C GLY A 199 -22.02 8.60 63.46
N GLY A 200 -22.31 7.32 63.21
CA GLY A 200 -23.68 6.82 63.16
C GLY A 200 -24.19 6.22 64.49
N LYS A 201 -25.32 6.71 65.02
CA LYS A 201 -26.15 5.99 66.02
C LYS A 201 -27.16 5.05 65.32
N PRO A 202 -27.47 3.86 65.88
CA PRO A 202 -28.59 3.00 65.42
C PRO A 202 -29.90 3.52 66.06
N ASP A 203 -31.12 3.35 65.52
CA ASP A 203 -31.82 2.12 65.15
C ASP A 203 -33.17 2.38 64.42
N ALA A 204 -33.63 1.33 63.72
CA ALA A 204 -35.01 0.81 63.62
C ALA A 204 -36.12 1.44 62.73
N ALA A 205 -37.03 0.54 62.36
CA ALA A 205 -37.94 0.51 61.22
C ALA A 205 -39.22 1.38 61.25
N ALA A 206 -39.69 1.67 60.01
CA ALA A 206 -41.07 1.88 59.51
C ALA A 206 -41.77 3.26 59.66
N PRO A 207 -42.82 3.62 58.85
CA PRO A 207 -43.20 3.25 57.48
C PRO A 207 -43.47 4.47 56.54
N ARG A 208 -43.46 4.24 55.22
CA ARG A 208 -43.68 5.20 54.12
C ARG A 208 -45.08 5.87 54.02
N SER A 209 -45.99 5.71 54.99
CA SER A 209 -47.37 6.24 54.85
C SER A 209 -47.61 7.66 55.41
N ARG A 210 -46.70 8.22 56.20
CA ARG A 210 -46.87 9.61 56.73
C ARG A 210 -46.51 10.71 55.72
N PHE A 211 -45.69 10.41 54.71
CA PHE A 211 -45.19 11.40 53.75
C PHE A 211 -46.30 11.89 52.79
N ARG A 212 -47.26 11.01 52.45
CA ARG A 212 -48.38 11.35 51.56
C ARG A 212 -49.39 12.29 52.23
N ASN A 213 -49.64 12.11 53.53
CA ASN A 213 -50.51 13.00 54.33
C ASN A 213 -49.81 14.32 54.70
N PHE A 214 -48.48 14.34 54.78
CA PHE A 214 -47.70 15.56 54.97
C PHE A 214 -47.71 16.44 53.72
N MET A 215 -47.58 15.83 52.53
CA MET A 215 -47.62 16.54 51.25
C MET A 215 -49.00 17.16 50.95
N ALA A 216 -50.10 16.49 51.32
CA ALA A 216 -51.45 17.07 51.16
C ALA A 216 -51.70 18.31 52.05
N LYS A 217 -50.97 18.43 53.18
CA LYS A 217 -51.09 19.56 54.11
C LYS A 217 -50.13 20.71 53.78
N LEU A 218 -49.08 20.45 53.00
CA LEU A 218 -48.06 21.43 52.60
C LEU A 218 -48.54 22.35 51.45
N PHE A 219 -49.50 21.89 50.64
CA PHE A 219 -50.00 22.62 49.46
C PHE A 219 -51.27 23.45 49.72
N SER A 220 -51.73 23.58 50.97
CA SER A 220 -52.92 24.34 51.33
C SER A 220 -52.66 25.42 52.39
N GLN A 221 -51.75 26.37 52.15
CA GLN A 221 -51.87 27.73 52.69
C GLN A 221 -50.76 28.66 52.16
N SER A 222 -51.18 29.87 51.84
CA SER A 222 -50.39 31.05 51.48
C SER A 222 -49.22 31.31 52.45
N GLY A 223 -47.98 31.30 51.92
CA GLY A 223 -46.77 31.68 52.66
C GLY A 223 -45.50 31.01 52.12
N LEU A 224 -45.02 31.44 50.95
CA LEU A 224 -43.92 30.79 50.20
C LEU A 224 -42.49 31.18 50.62
N GLU A 225 -42.28 31.97 51.69
CA GLU A 225 -40.92 32.41 52.09
C GLU A 225 -40.18 31.39 52.98
N LYS A 226 -40.86 30.81 53.97
CA LYS A 226 -40.26 29.85 54.93
C LYS A 226 -39.88 28.47 54.36
N PRO A 227 -40.64 27.83 53.45
CA PRO A 227 -40.21 26.58 52.84
C PRO A 227 -39.02 26.78 51.89
N MET A 228 -38.92 27.94 51.23
CA MET A 228 -37.79 28.26 50.34
C MET A 228 -36.50 28.49 51.14
N GLN A 229 -36.57 29.14 52.30
CA GLN A 229 -35.43 29.28 53.23
C GLN A 229 -34.98 27.93 53.82
N LYS A 230 -35.92 27.03 54.18
CA LYS A 230 -35.57 25.67 54.63
C LYS A 230 -35.00 24.81 53.50
N LEU A 231 -35.48 24.98 52.27
CA LEU A 231 -34.93 24.29 51.10
C LEU A 231 -33.50 24.77 50.83
N ALA A 232 -33.24 26.08 50.90
CA ALA A 232 -31.91 26.67 50.76
C ALA A 232 -30.95 26.20 51.87
N ALA A 233 -31.39 26.19 53.14
CA ALA A 233 -30.59 25.70 54.26
C ALA A 233 -30.29 24.19 54.16
N ASN A 234 -31.27 23.38 53.70
CA ASN A 234 -31.05 21.96 53.45
C ASN A 234 -30.07 21.73 52.29
N LEU A 235 -30.12 22.57 51.26
CA LEU A 235 -29.20 22.54 50.11
C LEU A 235 -27.78 22.93 50.54
N GLU A 236 -27.63 23.98 51.34
CA GLU A 236 -26.35 24.42 51.91
C GLU A 236 -25.73 23.33 52.82
N MET A 237 -26.52 22.70 53.68
CA MET A 237 -26.07 21.55 54.50
C MET A 237 -25.68 20.33 53.65
N LEU A 238 -26.39 20.09 52.54
CA LEU A 238 -26.05 19.03 51.57
C LEU A 238 -24.74 19.33 50.86
N GLU A 239 -24.52 20.58 50.44
CA GLU A 239 -23.27 21.02 49.82
C GLU A 239 -22.09 20.94 50.79
N GLU A 240 -22.26 21.34 52.06
CA GLU A 240 -21.22 21.18 53.09
C GLU A 240 -20.88 19.72 53.36
N ARG A 241 -21.88 18.84 53.37
CA ARG A 241 -21.66 17.40 53.55
C ARG A 241 -20.92 16.81 52.34
N ASN A 242 -21.33 17.18 51.13
CA ASN A 242 -20.67 16.75 49.91
C ASN A 242 -19.23 17.24 49.87
N LYS A 243 -18.98 18.48 50.30
CA LYS A 243 -17.64 19.05 50.44
C LYS A 243 -16.77 18.27 51.42
N LYS A 244 -17.27 17.95 52.63
CA LYS A 244 -16.52 17.14 53.61
C LYS A 244 -16.17 15.76 53.10
N GLU A 245 -17.06 15.13 52.35
CA GLU A 245 -16.81 13.82 51.76
C GLU A 245 -15.82 13.92 50.58
N VAL A 246 -15.84 15.01 49.80
CA VAL A 246 -14.80 15.30 48.79
C VAL A 246 -13.46 15.54 49.46
N ASP A 247 -13.40 16.32 50.55
CA ASP A 247 -12.16 16.56 51.29
C ASP A 247 -11.54 15.25 51.80
N LYS A 248 -12.35 14.35 52.36
CA LYS A 248 -11.91 12.99 52.75
C LYS A 248 -11.38 12.18 51.56
N LEU A 249 -12.02 12.28 50.40
CA LEU A 249 -11.55 11.61 49.18
C LEU A 249 -10.20 12.19 48.74
N LEU A 250 -10.05 13.52 48.76
CA LEU A 250 -8.82 14.22 48.41
C LEU A 250 -7.67 13.86 49.38
N GLU A 251 -7.95 13.77 50.68
CA GLU A 251 -7.00 13.27 51.68
C GLU A 251 -6.59 11.83 51.39
N LEU A 252 -7.55 10.95 51.08
CA LEU A 252 -7.26 9.56 50.72
C LEU A 252 -6.39 9.47 49.46
N PHE A 253 -6.57 10.37 48.48
CA PHE A 253 -5.70 10.44 47.31
C PHE A 253 -4.26 10.87 47.65
N ARG A 254 -4.06 11.66 48.71
CA ARG A 254 -2.72 12.04 49.18
C ARG A 254 -2.03 10.87 49.89
N ASP A 255 -2.76 10.14 50.72
CA ASP A 255 -2.18 9.09 51.56
C ASP A 255 -2.04 7.75 50.81
N ASN A 256 -3.07 7.36 50.06
CA ASN A 256 -3.09 6.11 49.30
C ASN A 256 -3.89 6.24 47.99
N PRO A 257 -3.25 6.68 46.90
CA PRO A 257 -3.93 6.92 45.63
C PRO A 257 -4.60 5.66 45.06
N ALA A 258 -4.03 4.47 45.28
CA ALA A 258 -4.61 3.21 44.78
C ALA A 258 -5.91 2.83 45.50
N GLU A 259 -5.98 3.06 46.82
CA GLU A 259 -7.22 2.86 47.58
C GLU A 259 -8.23 3.96 47.28
N ALA A 260 -7.78 5.21 47.10
CA ALA A 260 -8.62 6.35 46.75
C ALA A 260 -9.39 6.15 45.44
N LEU A 261 -8.74 5.53 44.44
CA LEU A 261 -9.38 5.17 43.17
C LEU A 261 -10.64 4.34 43.39
N LYS A 262 -10.72 3.43 44.38
CA LYS A 262 -11.92 2.60 44.62
C LYS A 262 -13.17 3.39 45.04
N TYR A 263 -12.99 4.62 45.51
CA TYR A 263 -14.05 5.51 45.99
C TYR A 263 -14.24 6.74 45.11
N ALA A 264 -13.46 6.87 44.04
CA ALA A 264 -13.47 8.07 43.21
C ALA A 264 -14.77 8.21 42.38
N ILE A 265 -15.04 9.38 41.82
CA ILE A 265 -16.31 9.67 41.15
C ILE A 265 -16.01 10.08 39.72
N PRO A 266 -16.57 9.37 38.72
CA PRO A 266 -16.53 9.83 37.33
C PRO A 266 -17.10 11.24 37.19
N ILE A 267 -16.33 12.09 36.55
CA ILE A 267 -16.69 13.48 36.24
C ILE A 267 -17.35 13.44 34.86
N ASP A 268 -18.63 13.10 34.82
CA ASP A 268 -19.38 13.09 33.56
C ASP A 268 -19.75 14.53 33.15
N SER A 269 -19.12 15.03 32.10
CA SER A 269 -19.44 16.31 31.45
C SER A 269 -20.56 16.22 30.39
N ARG A 270 -21.04 15.01 30.07
CA ARG A 270 -22.04 14.72 29.02
C ARG A 270 -23.40 14.25 29.54
N GLY A 271 -23.64 14.24 30.84
CA GLY A 271 -24.84 13.68 31.43
C GLY A 271 -25.46 14.50 32.56
N ALA A 272 -25.48 15.83 32.46
CA ALA A 272 -26.46 16.62 33.21
C ALA A 272 -27.86 16.34 32.61
N SER A 273 -28.43 15.18 32.96
CA SER A 273 -29.80 14.84 32.63
C SER A 273 -30.69 15.90 33.26
N ARG A 274 -31.18 16.84 32.44
CA ARG A 274 -32.19 17.85 32.81
C ARG A 274 -33.34 17.10 33.49
N GLY A 275 -33.46 17.22 34.82
CA GLY A 275 -34.53 16.61 35.62
C GLY A 275 -34.11 15.70 36.78
N SER A 276 -32.82 15.48 37.04
CA SER A 276 -32.37 14.66 38.19
C SER A 276 -32.43 15.44 39.52
N GLN A 277 -32.96 14.82 40.58
CA GLN A 277 -33.09 15.42 41.93
C GLN A 277 -31.72 15.52 42.62
N PRO A 278 -31.43 16.61 43.37
CA PRO A 278 -30.18 16.75 44.10
C PRO A 278 -30.06 15.66 45.21
N GLY A 279 -29.01 14.85 45.13
CA GLY A 279 -28.72 13.75 46.08
C GLY A 279 -27.46 13.99 46.93
N ALA A 280 -27.41 13.34 48.10
CA ALA A 280 -26.25 13.39 49.00
C ALA A 280 -25.06 12.55 48.46
N PHE A 281 -23.84 13.06 48.65
CA PHE A 281 -22.61 12.32 48.43
C PHE A 281 -22.30 11.42 49.64
N GLU A 282 -21.92 10.19 49.35
CA GLU A 282 -21.52 9.20 50.35
C GLU A 282 -20.36 8.38 49.77
N LEU A 283 -19.24 8.34 50.51
CA LEU A 283 -18.06 7.51 50.24
C LEU A 283 -18.41 6.02 50.31
N SER A 284 -19.01 5.54 49.24
CA SER A 284 -19.35 4.14 49.00
C SER A 284 -18.40 3.57 47.95
N ARG A 285 -18.09 2.27 48.03
CA ARG A 285 -17.33 1.58 46.98
C ARG A 285 -18.20 1.50 45.72
N ARG A 286 -18.02 2.47 44.80
CA ARG A 286 -18.88 2.64 43.61
C ARG A 286 -18.41 1.85 42.39
N TRP A 287 -17.21 1.27 42.44
CA TRP A 287 -16.48 0.88 41.24
C TRP A 287 -16.69 -0.57 40.79
N MET A 288 -17.24 -1.43 41.65
CA MET A 288 -17.34 -2.87 41.38
C MET A 288 -18.47 -3.28 40.42
N ASN A 289 -19.37 -2.36 40.01
CA ASN A 289 -20.55 -2.66 39.19
C ASN A 289 -20.61 -1.93 37.84
N PHE A 290 -19.50 -1.33 37.37
CA PHE A 290 -19.51 -0.50 36.15
C PHE A 290 -18.97 -1.26 34.92
N SER A 291 -19.86 -1.85 34.12
CA SER A 291 -19.59 -2.31 32.76
C SER A 291 -19.54 -1.13 31.79
N LEU A 292 -18.51 -1.04 30.93
CA LEU A 292 -18.32 0.08 29.99
C LEU A 292 -19.34 0.06 28.83
N PHE A 293 -20.05 -1.06 28.62
CA PHE A 293 -20.88 -1.32 27.43
C PHE A 293 -22.21 -2.04 27.68
N SER A 294 -22.69 -2.15 28.93
CA SER A 294 -24.10 -2.49 29.13
C SER A 294 -24.93 -1.35 28.54
N GLY A 295 -25.74 -1.67 27.53
CA GLY A 295 -26.37 -0.72 26.62
C GLY A 295 -27.10 0.46 27.28
N THR A 296 -27.50 1.37 26.41
CA THR A 296 -28.32 2.58 26.54
C THR A 296 -29.68 2.41 27.26
N GLY A 297 -29.78 1.57 28.28
CA GLY A 297 -30.93 1.35 29.14
C GLY A 297 -30.63 1.80 30.57
N SER A 298 -31.08 3.02 30.90
CA SER A 298 -31.58 3.43 32.22
C SER A 298 -31.10 2.65 33.45
N GLY A 299 -29.82 2.82 33.81
CA GLY A 299 -29.32 2.57 35.15
C GLY A 299 -29.15 3.91 35.85
N SER A 300 -30.08 4.28 36.72
CA SER A 300 -30.09 5.54 37.47
C SER A 300 -28.87 5.63 38.40
N GLY A 301 -27.73 6.06 37.87
CA GLY A 301 -26.60 6.53 38.65
C GLY A 301 -26.94 7.91 39.20
N ALA A 302 -27.11 8.01 40.52
CA ALA A 302 -27.38 9.28 41.18
C ALA A 302 -26.24 10.28 40.86
N THR A 303 -26.55 11.27 40.02
CA THR A 303 -25.66 12.38 39.70
C THR A 303 -25.47 13.19 40.98
N VAL A 304 -24.29 13.13 41.58
CA VAL A 304 -23.97 13.93 42.77
C VAL A 304 -23.80 15.37 42.31
N TYR A 305 -24.64 16.28 42.82
CA TYR A 305 -24.47 17.71 42.57
C TYR A 305 -23.30 18.19 43.43
N LEU A 306 -22.16 18.44 42.78
CA LEU A 306 -20.98 19.07 43.38
C LEU A 306 -20.95 20.53 42.90
N ALA A 307 -20.70 21.46 43.81
CA ALA A 307 -20.48 22.85 43.44
C ALA A 307 -19.29 22.97 42.47
N ASN A 308 -19.37 23.87 41.49
CA ASN A 308 -18.36 24.01 40.41
C ASN A 308 -16.91 24.10 40.93
N ASN A 309 -16.71 24.72 42.10
CA ASN A 309 -15.39 24.85 42.72
C ASN A 309 -14.84 23.52 43.27
N GLU A 310 -15.68 22.66 43.84
CA GLU A 310 -15.25 21.34 44.34
C GLU A 310 -15.06 20.34 43.19
N MET A 311 -15.85 20.48 42.12
CA MET A 311 -15.64 19.74 40.88
C MET A 311 -14.26 20.04 40.27
N ALA A 312 -13.88 21.32 40.21
CA ALA A 312 -12.57 21.75 39.70
C ALA A 312 -11.41 21.21 40.55
N ARG A 313 -11.54 21.23 41.88
CA ARG A 313 -10.54 20.64 42.80
C ARG A 313 -10.39 19.13 42.61
N LEU A 314 -11.51 18.43 42.41
CA LEU A 314 -11.50 16.99 42.16
C LEU A 314 -10.83 16.68 40.81
N GLN A 315 -11.13 17.46 39.76
CA GLN A 315 -10.45 17.36 38.47
C GLN A 315 -8.94 17.56 38.61
N GLU A 316 -8.52 18.63 39.29
CA GLU A 316 -7.10 18.92 39.53
C GLU A 316 -6.39 17.79 40.26
N GLN A 317 -7.02 17.22 41.30
CA GLN A 317 -6.45 16.09 42.02
C GLN A 317 -6.35 14.82 41.16
N TYR A 318 -7.33 14.54 40.30
CA TYR A 318 -7.26 13.42 39.36
C TYR A 318 -6.18 13.62 38.30
N HIS A 319 -6.03 14.84 37.79
CA HIS A 319 -4.92 15.18 36.89
C HIS A 319 -3.57 14.95 37.58
N LYS A 320 -3.42 15.40 38.83
CA LYS A 320 -2.20 15.19 39.61
C LYS A 320 -1.91 13.71 39.84
N ALA A 321 -2.91 12.95 40.30
CA ALA A 321 -2.77 11.52 40.52
C ALA A 321 -2.44 10.75 39.24
N ALA A 322 -3.02 11.14 38.10
CA ALA A 322 -2.70 10.54 36.80
C ALA A 322 -1.26 10.86 36.37
N ASN A 323 -0.80 12.12 36.55
CA ASN A 323 0.58 12.51 36.26
C ASN A 323 1.58 11.76 37.15
N ASP A 324 1.31 11.64 38.46
CA ASP A 324 2.15 10.87 39.39
C ASP A 324 2.26 9.38 38.95
N LEU A 325 1.19 8.82 38.39
CA LEU A 325 1.20 7.45 37.84
C LEU A 325 1.99 7.35 36.53
N ILE A 326 1.94 8.37 35.68
CA ILE A 326 2.77 8.45 34.46
C ILE A 326 4.25 8.50 34.83
N GLU A 327 4.63 9.31 35.82
CA GLU A 327 6.02 9.38 36.32
C GLU A 327 6.51 8.03 36.86
N ARG A 328 5.59 7.25 37.46
CA ARG A 328 5.85 5.88 37.94
C ARG A 328 5.73 4.81 36.85
N GLN A 329 5.58 5.20 35.57
CA GLN A 329 5.42 4.30 34.42
C GLN A 329 4.18 3.37 34.49
N GLN A 330 3.18 3.72 35.29
CA GLN A 330 1.92 2.97 35.40
C GLN A 330 0.88 3.53 34.42
N TYR A 331 1.22 3.49 33.13
CA TYR A 331 0.45 4.14 32.05
C TYR A 331 -0.98 3.63 31.93
N GLU A 332 -1.24 2.33 32.09
CA GLU A 332 -2.58 1.75 32.05
C GLU A 332 -3.52 2.35 33.11
N LYS A 333 -3.01 2.52 34.35
CA LYS A 333 -3.77 3.11 35.45
C LYS A 333 -4.01 4.60 35.24
N ALA A 334 -3.00 5.32 34.74
CA ALA A 334 -3.15 6.73 34.41
C ALA A 334 -4.17 6.95 33.28
N ALA A 335 -4.09 6.13 32.22
CA ALA A 335 -5.06 6.15 31.13
C ALA A 335 -6.46 5.81 31.60
N PHE A 336 -6.60 4.85 32.54
CA PHE A 336 -7.88 4.55 33.17
C PHE A 336 -8.46 5.77 33.90
N ILE A 337 -7.65 6.52 34.66
CA ILE A 337 -8.10 7.76 35.30
C ILE A 337 -8.59 8.76 34.25
N TYR A 338 -7.82 8.98 33.17
CA TYR A 338 -8.23 9.90 32.12
C TYR A 338 -9.53 9.46 31.42
N LEU A 339 -9.67 8.17 31.14
CA LEU A 339 -10.82 7.61 30.43
C LEU A 339 -12.08 7.61 31.28
N LYS A 340 -11.99 7.12 32.52
CA LYS A 340 -13.15 6.88 33.40
C LYS A 340 -13.46 8.02 34.33
N LEU A 341 -12.44 8.68 34.90
CA LEU A 341 -12.65 9.72 35.88
C LEU A 341 -12.75 11.11 35.27
N LEU A 342 -11.85 11.43 34.36
CA LEU A 342 -11.82 12.75 33.73
C LEU A 342 -12.65 12.83 32.44
N ALA A 343 -13.22 11.71 32.00
CA ALA A 343 -13.98 11.59 30.75
C ALA A 343 -13.23 12.17 29.53
N ASN A 344 -11.90 12.05 29.52
CA ASN A 344 -11.01 12.53 28.47
C ASN A 344 -10.35 11.36 27.74
N PRO A 345 -11.03 10.78 26.75
CA PRO A 345 -10.57 9.56 26.10
C PRO A 345 -9.41 9.83 25.12
N HIS A 346 -9.24 11.07 24.65
CA HIS A 346 -8.10 11.50 23.85
C HIS A 346 -6.80 11.47 24.67
N ARG A 347 -6.82 12.08 25.87
CA ARG A 347 -5.66 12.07 26.75
C ARG A 347 -5.34 10.66 27.25
N ALA A 348 -6.36 9.85 27.50
CA ALA A 348 -6.16 8.44 27.84
C ALA A 348 -5.41 7.67 26.75
N ALA A 349 -5.80 7.85 25.48
CA ALA A 349 -5.12 7.22 24.34
C ALA A 349 -3.66 7.71 24.18
N GLU A 350 -3.40 9.01 24.37
CA GLU A 350 -2.02 9.54 24.35
C GLU A 350 -1.15 8.92 25.46
N VAL A 351 -1.71 8.75 26.67
CA VAL A 351 -1.00 8.13 27.79
C VAL A 351 -0.70 6.66 27.51
N LEU A 352 -1.61 5.92 26.89
CA LEU A 352 -1.34 4.54 26.45
C LEU A 352 -0.29 4.49 25.34
N GLU A 353 -0.34 5.40 24.37
CA GLU A 353 0.65 5.50 23.30
C GLU A 353 2.06 5.78 23.85
N THR A 354 2.19 6.69 24.82
CA THR A 354 3.47 6.94 25.51
C THR A 354 3.96 5.72 26.30
N GLY A 355 3.03 4.94 26.87
CA GLY A 355 3.33 3.67 27.52
C GLY A 355 3.61 2.50 26.57
N LYS A 356 3.57 2.72 25.24
CA LYS A 356 3.71 1.71 24.18
C LYS A 356 2.59 0.66 24.13
N PHE A 357 1.45 0.95 24.75
CA PHE A 357 0.21 0.15 24.67
C PHE A 357 -0.54 0.54 23.40
N TYR A 358 0.06 0.23 22.24
CA TYR A 358 -0.40 0.73 20.95
C TYR A 358 -1.74 0.13 20.50
N ALA A 359 -2.02 -1.14 20.83
CA ALA A 359 -3.27 -1.80 20.47
C ALA A 359 -4.47 -1.14 21.19
N GLU A 360 -4.31 -0.90 22.50
CA GLU A 360 -5.30 -0.27 23.36
C GLU A 360 -5.50 1.20 22.99
N ALA A 361 -4.41 1.91 22.70
CA ALA A 361 -4.47 3.29 22.20
C ALA A 361 -5.20 3.38 20.85
N ALA A 362 -4.91 2.47 19.92
CA ALA A 362 -5.55 2.43 18.60
C ALA A 362 -7.05 2.21 18.69
N ALA A 363 -7.49 1.28 19.55
CA ALA A 363 -8.89 1.00 19.83
C ALA A 363 -9.64 2.24 20.36
N LEU A 364 -9.03 2.98 21.31
CA LEU A 364 -9.60 4.22 21.82
C LEU A 364 -9.65 5.32 20.76
N TYR A 365 -8.58 5.49 19.97
CA TYR A 365 -8.56 6.48 18.88
C TYR A 365 -9.62 6.18 17.82
N HIS A 366 -9.79 4.91 17.45
CA HIS A 366 -10.79 4.46 16.49
C HIS A 366 -12.21 4.80 16.98
N LYS A 367 -12.53 4.48 18.24
CA LYS A 367 -13.85 4.75 18.84
C LYS A 367 -14.17 6.25 18.96
N ASN A 368 -13.15 7.10 19.12
CA ASN A 368 -13.30 8.55 19.19
C ASN A 368 -13.26 9.25 17.82
N ASN A 369 -13.37 8.49 16.72
CA ASN A 369 -13.35 9.01 15.35
C ASN A 369 -12.02 9.69 14.95
N GLN A 370 -10.90 9.25 15.54
CA GLN A 370 -9.54 9.71 15.19
C GLN A 370 -8.82 8.64 14.38
N LEU A 371 -9.30 8.44 13.14
CA LEU A 371 -8.90 7.34 12.28
C LEU A 371 -7.40 7.36 11.92
N GLU A 372 -6.82 8.53 11.68
CA GLU A 372 -5.40 8.69 11.32
C GLU A 372 -4.48 8.17 12.43
N LYS A 373 -4.68 8.66 13.66
CA LYS A 373 -3.93 8.22 14.84
C LYS A 373 -4.17 6.74 15.15
N ALA A 374 -5.40 6.26 14.96
CA ALA A 374 -5.72 4.85 15.13
C ALA A 374 -4.91 3.97 14.16
N ALA A 375 -4.86 4.33 12.87
CA ALA A 375 -4.12 3.57 11.86
C ALA A 375 -2.60 3.54 12.15
N GLU A 376 -2.03 4.67 12.60
CA GLU A 376 -0.64 4.74 13.05
C GLU A 376 -0.38 3.84 14.25
N CYS A 377 -1.26 3.87 15.26
CA CYS A 377 -1.12 3.03 16.44
C CYS A 377 -1.27 1.54 16.10
N TYR A 378 -2.21 1.15 15.22
CA TYR A 378 -2.30 -0.23 14.75
C TYR A 378 -1.04 -0.68 13.99
N THR A 379 -0.43 0.23 13.22
CA THR A 379 0.86 -0.05 12.57
C THR A 379 1.97 -0.28 13.59
N LYS A 380 2.05 0.55 14.63
CA LYS A 380 3.03 0.39 15.73
C LYS A 380 2.76 -0.87 16.58
N ALA A 381 1.51 -1.32 16.64
CA ALA A 381 1.08 -2.54 17.34
C ALA A 381 1.29 -3.83 16.52
N ASP A 382 1.87 -3.75 15.32
CA ASP A 382 2.02 -4.88 14.38
C ASP A 382 0.66 -5.51 13.96
N MET A 383 -0.42 -4.74 14.08
CA MET A 383 -1.77 -5.11 13.63
C MET A 383 -2.00 -4.65 12.18
N THR A 384 -1.16 -5.14 11.28
CA THR A 384 -1.03 -4.65 9.89
C THR A 384 -2.34 -4.70 9.11
N ARG A 385 -3.12 -5.78 9.24
CA ARG A 385 -4.40 -5.96 8.51
C ARG A 385 -5.41 -4.87 8.88
N ARG A 386 -5.54 -4.52 10.16
CA ARG A 386 -6.42 -3.45 10.63
C ARG A 386 -5.94 -2.07 10.19
N ALA A 387 -4.62 -1.85 10.24
CA ALA A 387 -4.03 -0.62 9.73
C ALA A 387 -4.33 -0.44 8.22
N ILE A 388 -4.24 -1.52 7.43
CA ILE A 388 -4.61 -1.53 6.00
C ILE A 388 -6.07 -1.09 5.81
N ASP A 389 -7.01 -1.70 6.54
CA ASP A 389 -8.45 -1.36 6.42
C ASP A 389 -8.71 0.13 6.73
N LEU A 390 -8.06 0.67 7.77
CA LEU A 390 -8.20 2.07 8.12
C LEU A 390 -7.52 3.00 7.12
N TYR A 391 -6.32 2.68 6.63
CA TYR A 391 -5.67 3.50 5.61
C TYR A 391 -6.42 3.46 4.26
N LYS A 392 -7.15 2.39 3.95
CA LYS A 392 -8.09 2.34 2.83
C LYS A 392 -9.25 3.31 3.05
N GLN A 393 -9.84 3.36 4.25
CA GLN A 393 -10.90 4.33 4.59
C GLN A 393 -10.40 5.78 4.55
N LEU A 394 -9.17 6.02 4.97
CA LEU A 394 -8.50 7.32 4.90
C LEU A 394 -8.05 7.69 3.48
N ASN A 395 -8.23 6.79 2.50
CA ASN A 395 -7.81 6.96 1.12
C ASN A 395 -6.31 7.32 1.02
N ASN A 396 -5.45 6.61 1.76
CA ASN A 396 -3.99 6.78 1.73
C ASN A 396 -3.32 5.55 1.08
N PRO A 397 -3.27 5.48 -0.26
CA PRO A 397 -2.78 4.31 -0.98
C PRO A 397 -1.28 4.04 -0.78
N GLU A 398 -0.45 5.07 -0.54
CA GLU A 398 0.99 4.86 -0.30
C GLU A 398 1.21 4.05 0.99
N LYS A 399 0.53 4.40 2.09
CA LYS A 399 0.61 3.66 3.35
C LYS A 399 0.03 2.26 3.25
N VAL A 400 -1.05 2.08 2.49
CA VAL A 400 -1.61 0.74 2.22
C VAL A 400 -0.58 -0.12 1.48
N GLY A 401 0.09 0.44 0.46
CA GLY A 401 1.17 -0.25 -0.26
C GLY A 401 2.34 -0.63 0.65
N ASP A 402 2.77 0.28 1.54
CA ASP A 402 3.83 0.03 2.53
C ASP A 402 3.50 -1.18 3.43
N LEU A 403 2.26 -1.26 3.90
CA LEU A 403 1.79 -2.34 4.78
C LEU A 403 1.62 -3.67 4.02
N HIS A 404 1.16 -3.66 2.77
CA HIS A 404 1.15 -4.87 1.94
C HIS A 404 2.57 -5.36 1.64
N ALA A 405 3.52 -4.44 1.42
CA ALA A 405 4.93 -4.79 1.23
C ALA A 405 5.54 -5.42 2.49
N SER A 406 5.19 -4.95 3.70
CA SER A 406 5.65 -5.58 4.95
C SER A 406 5.07 -6.99 5.15
N LEU A 407 3.89 -7.26 4.58
CA LEU A 407 3.28 -8.60 4.52
C LEU A 407 3.82 -9.47 3.36
N LYS A 408 4.80 -8.98 2.58
CA LYS A 408 5.34 -9.64 1.38
C LYS A 408 4.27 -9.88 0.29
N GLU A 409 3.19 -9.12 0.32
CA GLU A 409 2.12 -9.10 -0.70
C GLU A 409 2.51 -8.09 -1.80
N TYR A 410 3.56 -8.40 -2.56
CA TYR A 410 4.19 -7.45 -3.48
C TYR A 410 3.29 -6.98 -4.62
N GLU A 411 2.43 -7.85 -5.15
CA GLU A 411 1.49 -7.50 -6.23
C GLU A 411 0.46 -6.46 -5.75
N ASP A 412 -0.14 -6.69 -4.58
CA ASP A 412 -1.07 -5.72 -3.97
C ASP A 412 -0.36 -4.41 -3.64
N ALA A 413 0.84 -4.49 -3.05
CA ALA A 413 1.66 -3.31 -2.76
C ALA A 413 1.93 -2.48 -4.02
N ARG A 414 2.32 -3.14 -5.13
CA ARG A 414 2.60 -2.49 -6.41
C ARG A 414 1.37 -1.78 -6.96
N ASN A 415 0.20 -2.40 -6.91
CA ASN A 415 -1.06 -1.80 -7.37
C ASN A 415 -1.40 -0.53 -6.58
N TYR A 416 -1.24 -0.57 -5.25
CA TYR A 416 -1.48 0.59 -4.40
C TYR A 416 -0.44 1.70 -4.59
N TYR A 417 0.84 1.37 -4.80
CA TYR A 417 1.87 2.36 -5.13
C TYR A 417 1.61 3.02 -6.48
N LEU A 418 1.16 2.28 -7.48
CA LEU A 418 0.77 2.86 -8.77
C LEU A 418 -0.39 3.84 -8.59
N GLN A 419 -1.43 3.45 -7.85
CA GLN A 419 -2.55 4.34 -7.53
C GLN A 419 -2.08 5.61 -6.80
N ALA A 420 -1.16 5.48 -5.84
CA ALA A 420 -0.58 6.62 -5.13
C ALA A 420 0.19 7.55 -6.08
N ALA A 421 1.05 7.00 -6.94
CA ALA A 421 1.83 7.78 -7.88
C ALA A 421 0.94 8.49 -8.91
N THR A 422 -0.08 7.83 -9.46
CA THR A 422 -1.05 8.44 -10.38
C THR A 422 -1.80 9.59 -9.70
N ARG A 423 -2.28 9.40 -8.47
CA ARG A 423 -2.94 10.48 -7.71
C ARG A 423 -2.04 11.69 -7.51
N GLN A 424 -0.76 11.48 -7.23
CA GLN A 424 0.20 12.59 -7.09
C GLN A 424 0.45 13.31 -8.42
N GLN A 425 0.48 12.59 -9.54
CA GLN A 425 0.55 13.21 -10.87
C GLN A 425 -0.69 14.05 -11.16
N GLU A 426 -1.90 13.57 -10.83
CA GLU A 426 -3.15 14.33 -11.00
C GLU A 426 -3.19 15.60 -10.15
N GLN A 427 -2.50 15.60 -9.00
CA GLN A 427 -2.34 16.78 -8.13
C GLN A 427 -1.17 17.68 -8.52
N TYR A 428 -0.50 17.40 -9.65
CA TYR A 428 0.70 18.10 -10.14
C TYR A 428 1.92 18.00 -9.19
N GLN A 429 1.93 17.02 -8.28
CA GLN A 429 3.03 16.73 -7.34
C GLN A 429 4.03 15.75 -7.97
N TYR A 430 4.71 16.21 -9.02
CA TYR A 430 5.61 15.36 -9.83
C TYR A 430 6.83 14.83 -9.06
N LEU A 431 7.32 15.59 -8.09
CA LEU A 431 8.46 15.18 -7.26
C LEU A 431 8.12 13.98 -6.37
N ASP A 432 6.93 13.97 -5.78
CA ASP A 432 6.45 12.87 -4.94
C ASP A 432 6.10 11.64 -5.78
N ALA A 433 5.44 11.84 -6.93
CA ALA A 433 5.18 10.76 -7.87
C ALA A 433 6.49 10.09 -8.34
N SER A 434 7.51 10.87 -8.71
CA SER A 434 8.82 10.35 -9.12
C SER A 434 9.52 9.58 -7.98
N ARG A 435 9.41 10.06 -6.73
CA ARG A 435 9.92 9.36 -5.55
C ARG A 435 9.28 7.99 -5.39
N ILE A 436 7.96 7.89 -5.55
CA ILE A 436 7.22 6.62 -5.44
C ILE A 436 7.67 5.66 -6.55
N TYR A 437 7.69 6.11 -7.82
CA TYR A 437 8.17 5.28 -8.94
C TYR A 437 9.58 4.75 -8.70
N ARG A 438 10.52 5.62 -8.28
CA ARG A 438 11.92 5.24 -8.11
C ARG A 438 12.16 4.31 -6.92
N HIS A 439 11.57 4.61 -5.76
CA HIS A 439 11.94 3.94 -4.50
C HIS A 439 10.95 2.85 -4.05
N LYS A 440 9.69 2.91 -4.47
CA LYS A 440 8.65 1.95 -4.06
C LYS A 440 8.34 0.94 -5.17
N LEU A 441 8.36 1.41 -6.43
CA LEU A 441 8.12 0.57 -7.60
C LEU A 441 9.41 0.13 -8.31
N GLU A 442 10.57 0.71 -7.93
CA GLU A 442 11.87 0.48 -8.58
C GLU A 442 11.86 0.74 -10.10
N ASP A 443 10.94 1.58 -10.56
CA ASP A 443 10.77 1.96 -11.97
C ASP A 443 11.50 3.28 -12.24
N HIS A 444 12.77 3.16 -12.63
CA HIS A 444 13.64 4.31 -12.90
C HIS A 444 13.19 5.09 -14.14
N GLU A 445 12.66 4.42 -15.16
CA GLU A 445 12.22 5.04 -16.42
C GLU A 445 11.00 5.91 -16.17
N MET A 446 9.97 5.38 -15.50
CA MET A 446 8.77 6.15 -15.15
C MET A 446 9.06 7.29 -14.18
N ALA A 447 10.00 7.10 -13.25
CA ALA A 447 10.44 8.17 -12.36
C ALA A 447 11.05 9.35 -13.14
N GLN A 448 11.91 9.07 -14.13
CA GLN A 448 12.51 10.09 -15.00
C GLN A 448 11.47 10.75 -15.92
N ALA A 449 10.61 9.97 -16.56
CA ALA A 449 9.54 10.49 -17.41
C ALA A 449 8.59 11.43 -16.65
N THR A 450 8.30 11.11 -15.38
CA THR A 450 7.46 11.94 -14.50
C THR A 450 8.10 13.29 -14.19
N LEU A 451 9.42 13.32 -13.96
CA LEU A 451 10.16 14.57 -13.73
C LEU A 451 10.19 15.44 -14.99
N LEU A 452 10.41 14.85 -16.16
CA LEU A 452 10.35 15.55 -17.44
C LEU A 452 8.96 16.15 -17.71
N ARG A 453 7.89 15.44 -17.33
CA ARG A 453 6.52 15.98 -17.40
C ARG A 453 6.37 17.24 -16.53
N GLY A 454 6.89 17.22 -15.30
CA GLY A 454 6.89 18.38 -14.41
C GLY A 454 7.62 19.60 -15.00
N TRP A 455 8.76 19.37 -15.68
CA TRP A 455 9.45 20.42 -16.44
C TRP A 455 8.57 20.99 -17.56
N ASN A 456 8.00 20.12 -18.40
CA ASN A 456 7.21 20.53 -19.56
C ASN A 456 5.94 21.30 -19.18
N GLU A 457 5.30 20.92 -18.08
CA GLU A 457 4.09 21.60 -17.56
C GLU A 457 4.40 22.83 -16.70
N GLY A 458 5.68 23.11 -16.44
CA GLY A 458 6.10 24.28 -15.69
C GLY A 458 5.87 24.20 -14.18
N LYS A 459 5.56 23.01 -13.63
CA LYS A 459 5.30 22.76 -12.21
C LYS A 459 6.58 22.36 -11.51
N GLU A 460 7.08 23.22 -10.61
CA GLU A 460 8.38 23.03 -9.95
C GLU A 460 9.50 22.66 -10.94
N ALA A 461 9.46 23.27 -12.13
CA ALA A 461 10.20 22.81 -13.30
C ALA A 461 11.70 22.69 -13.05
N VAL A 462 12.30 23.69 -12.39
CA VAL A 462 13.73 23.72 -12.05
C VAL A 462 14.10 22.53 -11.16
N THR A 463 13.32 22.27 -10.12
CA THR A 463 13.57 21.15 -9.20
C THR A 463 13.35 19.81 -9.87
N CYS A 464 12.32 19.69 -10.73
CA CYS A 464 12.05 18.46 -11.48
C CYS A 464 13.21 18.11 -12.42
N LEU A 465 13.67 19.07 -13.23
CA LEU A 465 14.75 18.84 -14.18
C LEU A 465 16.11 18.66 -13.48
N GLY A 466 16.35 19.37 -12.36
CA GLY A 466 17.53 19.14 -11.53
C GLY A 466 17.57 17.72 -10.97
N ARG A 467 16.45 17.21 -10.45
CA ARG A 467 16.35 15.80 -10.01
C ARG A 467 16.49 14.82 -11.16
N TYR A 468 16.00 15.16 -12.36
CA TYR A 468 16.14 14.31 -13.53
C TYR A 468 17.62 14.08 -13.86
N PHE A 469 18.44 15.13 -13.88
CA PHE A 469 19.87 14.98 -14.12
C PHE A 469 20.61 14.32 -12.95
N SER A 470 20.22 14.58 -11.71
CA SER A 470 20.85 13.94 -10.54
C SER A 470 20.57 12.43 -10.46
N HIS A 471 19.51 11.96 -11.13
CA HIS A 471 19.21 10.54 -11.24
C HIS A 471 20.17 9.78 -12.18
N ILE A 472 20.92 10.48 -13.02
CA ILE A 472 21.94 9.91 -13.91
C ILE A 472 23.26 9.81 -13.12
N GLY A 473 23.62 8.59 -12.72
CA GLY A 473 24.75 8.34 -11.84
C GLY A 473 26.12 8.54 -12.51
N ASP A 474 26.24 8.26 -13.81
CA ASP A 474 27.49 8.46 -14.56
C ASP A 474 27.61 9.93 -15.01
N GLU A 475 28.70 10.58 -14.60
CA GLU A 475 28.94 12.00 -14.89
C GLU A 475 29.08 12.29 -16.39
N LYS A 476 29.70 11.38 -17.16
CA LYS A 476 29.85 11.55 -18.61
C LYS A 476 28.51 11.39 -19.32
N GLU A 477 27.69 10.43 -18.89
CA GLU A 477 26.33 10.27 -19.41
C GLU A 477 25.46 11.47 -19.07
N ARG A 478 25.57 11.99 -17.85
CA ARG A 478 24.87 13.20 -17.42
C ARG A 478 25.26 14.41 -18.26
N ILE A 479 26.55 14.62 -18.54
CA ILE A 479 27.02 15.71 -19.41
C ILE A 479 26.48 15.54 -20.84
N LYS A 480 26.49 14.32 -21.39
CA LYS A 480 25.93 14.03 -22.72
C LYS A 480 24.43 14.37 -22.75
N GLU A 481 23.69 13.96 -21.73
CA GLU A 481 22.26 14.20 -21.63
C GLU A 481 21.94 15.70 -21.48
N ILE A 482 22.70 16.44 -20.66
CA ILE A 482 22.55 17.90 -20.55
C ILE A 482 22.77 18.58 -21.91
N LYS A 483 23.81 18.20 -22.65
CA LYS A 483 24.11 18.75 -23.98
C LYS A 483 23.00 18.43 -24.98
N LEU A 484 22.53 17.19 -24.99
CA LEU A 484 21.42 16.76 -25.83
C LEU A 484 20.16 17.57 -25.51
N PHE A 485 19.76 17.61 -24.24
CA PHE A 485 18.58 18.32 -23.76
C PHE A 485 18.61 19.81 -24.11
N TYR A 486 19.78 20.45 -23.97
CA TYR A 486 19.98 21.83 -24.38
C TYR A 486 19.64 22.03 -25.87
N SER A 487 20.19 21.18 -26.75
CA SER A 487 19.98 21.29 -28.19
C SER A 487 18.55 20.99 -28.65
N THR A 488 17.81 20.13 -27.93
CA THR A 488 16.52 19.62 -28.38
C THR A 488 15.32 20.30 -27.72
N ASN A 489 15.43 20.69 -26.44
CA ASN A 489 14.28 21.07 -25.62
C ASN A 489 14.34 22.50 -25.07
N ILE A 490 15.45 23.21 -25.26
CA ILE A 490 15.63 24.57 -24.75
C ILE A 490 15.36 25.61 -25.84
N HIS A 491 14.52 26.57 -25.49
CA HIS A 491 14.14 27.71 -26.29
C HIS A 491 14.12 28.97 -25.42
N LYS A 492 13.96 30.13 -26.04
CA LYS A 492 14.04 31.42 -25.34
C LYS A 492 13.09 31.57 -24.13
N ARG A 493 11.94 30.88 -24.12
CA ARG A 493 10.94 30.95 -23.05
C ARG A 493 11.29 30.14 -21.78
N ASN A 494 12.14 29.12 -21.90
CA ASN A 494 12.50 28.23 -20.77
C ASN A 494 14.00 28.29 -20.43
N SER A 495 14.81 29.03 -21.18
CA SER A 495 16.26 29.17 -20.98
C SER A 495 16.64 29.75 -19.61
N GLU A 496 15.87 30.68 -19.05
CA GLU A 496 16.12 31.21 -17.70
C GLU A 496 15.92 30.15 -16.62
N LYS A 497 14.88 29.31 -16.73
CA LYS A 497 14.66 28.19 -15.81
C LYS A 497 15.76 27.14 -15.97
N PHE A 498 16.19 26.86 -17.20
CA PHE A 498 17.26 25.90 -17.46
C PHE A 498 18.60 26.39 -16.91
N LEU A 499 18.87 27.70 -17.00
CA LEU A 499 20.04 28.32 -16.36
C LEU A 499 20.07 28.03 -14.85
N GLN A 500 18.93 28.16 -14.16
CA GLN A 500 18.83 27.84 -12.74
C GLN A 500 19.12 26.37 -12.43
N VAL A 501 18.71 25.45 -13.32
CA VAL A 501 19.02 24.01 -13.18
C VAL A 501 20.52 23.77 -13.31
N LEU A 502 21.14 24.31 -14.36
CA LEU A 502 22.57 24.11 -14.60
C LEU A 502 23.43 24.68 -13.46
N LYS A 503 22.99 25.73 -12.79
CA LYS A 503 23.68 26.27 -11.61
C LYS A 503 23.78 25.25 -10.46
N ILE A 504 22.71 24.49 -10.22
CA ILE A 504 22.70 23.44 -9.17
C ILE A 504 23.80 22.41 -9.45
N ASP A 505 23.96 22.04 -10.71
CA ASP A 505 24.94 21.03 -11.14
C ASP A 505 26.36 21.60 -11.26
N TYR A 506 26.48 22.88 -11.61
CA TYR A 506 27.74 23.59 -11.76
C TYR A 506 28.51 23.68 -10.43
N ASP A 507 27.81 23.96 -9.32
CA ASP A 507 28.43 24.04 -8.00
C ASP A 507 28.77 22.66 -7.42
N ALA A 508 28.13 21.59 -7.93
CA ALA A 508 28.24 20.25 -7.39
C ALA A 508 29.46 19.47 -7.90
N LEU A 509 29.87 19.64 -9.16
CA LEU A 509 30.87 18.79 -9.81
C LEU A 509 31.82 19.58 -10.74
N VAL A 510 33.12 19.35 -10.57
CA VAL A 510 34.19 20.09 -11.28
C VAL A 510 34.19 19.78 -12.78
N ASP A 511 34.05 18.53 -13.20
CA ASP A 511 34.13 18.18 -14.63
C ASP A 511 32.86 18.65 -15.39
N ILE A 512 31.67 18.56 -14.75
CA ILE A 512 30.45 19.20 -15.26
C ILE A 512 30.65 20.70 -15.46
N SER A 513 31.28 21.39 -14.51
CA SER A 513 31.50 22.83 -14.57
C SER A 513 32.28 23.25 -15.83
N VAL A 514 33.26 22.46 -16.26
CA VAL A 514 34.08 22.78 -17.44
C VAL A 514 33.27 22.61 -18.73
N GLU A 515 32.53 21.51 -18.85
CA GLU A 515 31.81 21.14 -20.08
C GLU A 515 30.50 21.90 -20.28
N VAL A 516 29.86 22.33 -19.20
CA VAL A 516 28.57 23.05 -19.23
C VAL A 516 28.77 24.57 -19.26
N ARG A 517 29.95 25.07 -18.88
CA ARG A 517 30.28 26.51 -18.90
C ARG A 517 30.00 27.21 -20.24
N PRO A 518 30.33 26.65 -21.42
CA PRO A 518 29.98 27.28 -22.71
C PRO A 518 28.47 27.47 -22.89
N ILE A 519 27.67 26.48 -22.48
CA ILE A 519 26.20 26.52 -22.56
C ILE A 519 25.66 27.64 -21.66
N LEU A 520 26.22 27.78 -20.44
CA LEU A 520 25.85 28.85 -19.51
C LEU A 520 26.12 30.25 -20.10
N PHE A 521 27.28 30.44 -20.73
CA PHE A 521 27.62 31.70 -21.41
C PHE A 521 26.64 32.02 -22.55
N GLU A 522 26.34 31.02 -23.39
CA GLU A 522 25.42 31.19 -24.51
C GLU A 522 24.03 31.60 -24.01
N ILE A 523 23.49 30.91 -23.00
CA ILE A 523 22.20 31.24 -22.39
C ILE A 523 22.21 32.66 -21.82
N ILE A 524 23.20 33.01 -21.00
CA ILE A 524 23.28 34.33 -20.36
C ILE A 524 23.39 35.45 -21.40
N SER A 525 24.24 35.27 -22.41
CA SER A 525 24.40 36.24 -23.50
C SER A 525 23.11 36.45 -24.30
N SER A 526 22.36 35.37 -24.56
CA SER A 526 21.08 35.41 -25.29
C SER A 526 19.97 36.13 -24.49
N LEU A 527 20.00 36.02 -23.16
CA LEU A 527 19.01 36.62 -22.25
C LEU A 527 19.35 38.06 -21.84
N ALA A 528 20.62 38.46 -21.90
CA ALA A 528 21.08 39.78 -21.45
C ALA A 528 20.32 40.98 -22.07
N PRO A 529 19.94 41.01 -23.36
CA PRO A 529 19.18 42.12 -23.93
C PRO A 529 17.78 42.29 -23.32
N GLU A 530 17.16 41.19 -22.89
CA GLU A 530 15.81 41.19 -22.30
C GLU A 530 15.83 41.36 -20.79
N ASN A 531 16.78 40.70 -20.11
CA ASN A 531 16.99 40.83 -18.68
C ASN A 531 18.45 41.21 -18.37
N PRO A 532 18.81 42.51 -18.40
CA PRO A 532 20.19 42.94 -18.16
C PRO A 532 20.74 42.56 -16.78
N HIS A 533 19.89 42.25 -15.80
CA HIS A 533 20.33 41.80 -14.48
C HIS A 533 20.95 40.41 -14.52
N ILE A 534 20.62 39.56 -15.50
CA ILE A 534 21.15 38.19 -15.60
C ILE A 534 22.66 38.13 -15.81
N LEU A 535 23.28 39.24 -16.26
CA LEU A 535 24.72 39.36 -16.40
C LEU A 535 25.46 39.23 -15.05
N SER A 536 24.80 39.42 -13.90
CA SER A 536 25.42 39.15 -12.60
C SER A 536 25.68 37.67 -12.37
N GLU A 537 25.02 36.77 -13.10
CA GLU A 537 25.25 35.32 -13.00
C GLU A 537 26.64 34.93 -13.55
N LEU A 538 27.21 35.70 -14.48
CA LEU A 538 28.57 35.48 -15.01
C LEU A 538 29.64 35.59 -13.92
N LYS A 539 29.34 36.30 -12.83
CA LYS A 539 30.23 36.42 -11.67
C LYS A 539 30.47 35.10 -10.97
N LEU A 540 29.47 34.20 -10.99
CA LEU A 540 29.58 32.86 -10.41
C LEU A 540 30.45 31.94 -11.28
N LEU A 541 30.46 32.17 -12.61
CA LEU A 541 31.20 31.33 -13.54
C LEU A 541 32.70 31.63 -13.54
N ILE A 542 33.09 32.90 -13.34
CA ILE A 542 34.48 33.35 -13.27
C ILE A 542 34.63 34.33 -12.08
N PRO A 543 34.79 33.81 -10.85
CA PRO A 543 34.87 34.66 -9.66
C PRO A 543 36.14 35.52 -9.61
N ASP A 544 37.25 35.03 -10.16
CA ASP A 544 38.58 35.65 -10.01
C ASP A 544 38.87 36.79 -11.01
N ASP A 545 37.99 37.05 -11.99
CA ASP A 545 38.21 38.07 -13.02
C ASP A 545 37.60 39.43 -12.64
N ASN A 546 38.38 40.25 -11.94
CA ASN A 546 38.01 41.61 -11.56
C ASN A 546 37.76 42.56 -12.76
N LYS A 547 38.27 42.27 -13.96
CA LYS A 547 38.01 43.09 -15.16
C LYS A 547 36.63 42.78 -15.72
N LEU A 548 36.30 41.49 -15.84
CA LEU A 548 34.97 41.03 -16.27
C LEU A 548 33.86 41.60 -15.36
N GLN A 549 34.10 41.66 -14.04
CA GLN A 549 33.17 42.26 -13.09
C GLN A 549 32.83 43.71 -13.41
N LYS A 550 33.82 44.52 -13.83
CA LYS A 550 33.63 45.91 -14.23
C LYS A 550 32.89 46.00 -15.55
N ASP A 551 33.25 45.16 -16.52
CA ASP A 551 32.64 45.12 -17.84
C ASP A 551 31.16 44.71 -17.77
N ILE A 552 30.80 43.76 -16.91
CA ILE A 552 29.41 43.37 -16.61
C ILE A 552 28.59 44.59 -16.16
N VAL A 553 29.13 45.40 -15.25
CA VAL A 553 28.42 46.58 -14.73
C VAL A 553 28.23 47.64 -15.81
N LEU A 554 29.27 47.90 -16.60
CA LEU A 554 29.25 48.87 -17.71
C LEU A 554 28.26 48.45 -18.79
N TYR A 555 28.34 47.20 -19.24
CA TYR A 555 27.48 46.66 -20.29
C TYR A 555 26.02 46.58 -19.86
N ARG A 556 25.76 46.17 -18.61
CA ARG A 556 24.40 46.21 -18.03
C ARG A 556 23.84 47.63 -18.02
N HIS A 557 24.64 48.62 -17.65
CA HIS A 557 24.22 50.02 -17.66
C HIS A 557 23.88 50.48 -19.09
N GLN A 558 24.70 50.12 -20.08
CA GLN A 558 24.44 50.43 -21.49
C GLN A 558 23.10 49.85 -21.96
N LEU A 559 22.85 48.56 -21.73
CA LEU A 559 21.59 47.91 -22.13
C LEU A 559 20.34 48.53 -21.48
N LEU A 560 20.46 48.95 -20.21
CA LEU A 560 19.37 49.64 -19.50
C LEU A 560 19.08 51.02 -20.11
N GLN A 561 20.10 51.74 -20.58
CA GLN A 561 19.93 53.04 -21.27
C GLN A 561 19.31 52.84 -22.67
N GLU A 562 19.75 51.83 -23.42
CA GLU A 562 19.17 51.49 -24.72
C GLU A 562 17.69 51.09 -24.62
N LYS A 563 17.29 50.39 -23.55
CA LYS A 563 15.88 50.09 -23.26
C LYS A 563 15.05 51.33 -22.92
N LYS A 564 15.61 52.30 -22.19
CA LYS A 564 14.94 53.57 -21.86
C LYS A 564 14.75 54.47 -23.09
N ASN A 565 15.67 54.39 -24.05
CA ASN A 565 15.68 55.20 -25.27
C ASN A 565 14.91 54.57 -26.45
N LYS A 566 14.34 53.36 -26.29
CA LYS A 566 13.43 52.78 -27.29
C LYS A 566 12.08 53.51 -27.25
N PRO A 567 11.58 54.07 -28.37
CA PRO A 567 10.27 54.70 -28.41
C PRO A 567 9.20 53.64 -28.10
N ILE A 568 8.28 53.99 -27.20
CA ILE A 568 7.09 53.18 -26.88
C ILE A 568 6.23 53.20 -28.16
N GLY A 569 6.25 52.10 -28.91
CA GLY A 569 5.37 51.93 -30.07
C GLY A 569 3.92 51.81 -29.62
N LEU A 570 3.08 52.73 -30.11
CA LEU A 570 1.63 52.58 -30.23
C LEU A 570 1.29 51.57 -31.32
#